data_AF-A0A2V8SM89-F1
#
_entry.id   AF-A0A2V8SM89-F1
#
_cell.length_a   1.000
_cell.length_b   1.000
_cell.length_c   1.000
_cell.angle_alpha   90.00
_cell.angle_beta   90.00
_cell.angle_gamma   90.00
#
_symmetry.space_group_name_H-M   'P 1'
#
loop_
_entity.id
_entity.type
_entity.pdbx_description
1 polymer ?
#
loop_
_entity_poly.entity_id
_entity_poly.type
_entity_poly.pdbx_seq_one_letter_code
_entity_poly.pdbx_strand_id
1 'polypeptide(L)'
;MKNNLYEALALIHSRPGLYIGEESINLLSGWIDGWRYALADEAFDGTSPPFGEFHDWVALRLGLHESTAGWRRMLLTADNGDDKAAFDHFFVLFDEFRNRRSRIILHARADQSRKPADWLDTAERKVLPWPHRLEIIRYTDDKGVFLRFIDEDGQAYRDEYCIDLDCALDRSAGMVDREEWKTNVDCD
;
A
#
# COMPACT_ATOMS: atom_id res chain seq x y z
N MET A 1 13.31 10.95 -15.72
CA MET A 1 11.98 11.43 -15.30
C MET A 1 11.30 10.21 -14.72
N LYS A 2 11.05 10.16 -13.41
CA LYS A 2 10.40 8.99 -12.82
C LYS A 2 8.94 8.98 -13.26
N ASN A 3 8.48 7.89 -13.83
CA ASN A 3 7.07 7.76 -14.18
C ASN A 3 6.28 7.61 -12.89
N ASN A 4 5.50 8.62 -12.51
CA ASN A 4 4.71 8.62 -11.29
C ASN A 4 3.25 8.28 -11.59
N LEU A 5 2.80 7.10 -11.14
CA LEU A 5 1.43 6.66 -11.31
C LEU A 5 0.44 7.54 -10.57
N TYR A 6 0.81 8.19 -9.46
CA TYR A 6 -0.07 9.16 -8.80
C TYR A 6 -0.38 10.36 -9.70
N GLU A 7 0.65 10.88 -10.38
CA GLU A 7 0.49 11.99 -11.32
C GLU A 7 -0.32 11.56 -12.54
N ALA A 8 -0.08 10.36 -13.05
CA ALA A 8 -0.84 9.83 -14.17
C ALA A 8 -2.31 9.59 -13.82
N LEU A 9 -2.61 9.04 -12.63
CA LEU A 9 -3.97 8.87 -12.13
C LEU A 9 -4.67 10.23 -11.92
N ALA A 10 -3.96 11.25 -11.44
CA ALA A 10 -4.51 12.60 -11.32
C ALA A 10 -4.86 13.20 -12.70
N LEU A 11 -4.00 13.00 -13.71
CA LEU A 11 -4.28 13.42 -15.09
C LEU A 11 -5.47 12.67 -15.68
N ILE A 12 -5.55 11.35 -15.50
CA ILE A 12 -6.67 10.52 -15.95
C ILE A 12 -7.96 10.98 -15.29
N HIS A 13 -7.98 11.22 -13.98
CA HIS A 13 -9.17 11.71 -13.28
C HIS A 13 -9.65 13.04 -13.86
N SER A 14 -8.71 13.95 -14.19
CA SER A 14 -9.06 15.27 -14.71
C SER A 14 -9.60 15.27 -16.14
N ARG A 15 -9.17 14.31 -16.97
CA ARG A 15 -9.50 14.24 -18.41
C ARG A 15 -9.57 12.78 -18.90
N PRO A 16 -10.48 11.96 -18.38
CA PRO A 16 -10.51 10.51 -18.67
C PRO A 16 -10.64 10.22 -20.16
N GLY A 17 -11.44 11.02 -20.87
CA GLY A 17 -11.60 10.91 -22.33
C GLY A 17 -10.31 11.04 -23.14
N LEU A 18 -9.31 11.79 -22.65
CA LEU A 18 -8.03 11.95 -23.34
C LEU A 18 -7.10 10.74 -23.16
N TYR A 19 -7.13 10.12 -21.98
CA TYR A 19 -6.14 9.12 -21.59
C TYR A 19 -6.64 7.69 -21.76
N ILE A 20 -7.91 7.46 -21.44
CA ILE A 20 -8.53 6.13 -21.44
C ILE A 20 -9.81 6.08 -22.29
N GLY A 21 -10.20 7.18 -22.93
CA GLY A 21 -11.32 7.25 -23.88
C GLY A 21 -12.66 7.63 -23.26
N GLU A 22 -12.94 7.19 -22.04
CA GLU A 22 -14.15 7.53 -21.28
C GLU A 22 -13.97 7.25 -19.77
N GLU A 23 -14.96 7.65 -18.97
CA GLU A 23 -15.03 7.37 -17.54
C GLU A 23 -15.43 5.91 -17.30
N SER A 24 -14.42 5.03 -17.28
CA SER A 24 -14.63 3.58 -17.21
C SER A 24 -13.65 2.92 -16.23
N ILE A 25 -14.18 2.22 -15.23
CA ILE A 25 -13.36 1.45 -14.28
C ILE A 25 -12.64 0.28 -14.98
N ASN A 26 -13.25 -0.28 -16.02
CA ASN A 26 -12.64 -1.32 -16.84
C ASN A 26 -11.43 -0.80 -17.62
N LEU A 27 -11.56 0.34 -18.29
CA LEU A 27 -10.46 0.95 -19.04
C LEU A 27 -9.36 1.46 -18.11
N LEU A 28 -9.73 2.06 -16.97
CA LEU A 28 -8.78 2.48 -15.94
C LEU A 28 -7.94 1.31 -15.42
N SER A 29 -8.58 0.18 -15.07
CA SER A 29 -7.87 -1.02 -14.61
C SER A 29 -6.90 -1.54 -15.67
N GLY A 30 -7.34 -1.66 -16.93
CA GLY A 30 -6.45 -2.12 -18.00
C GLY A 30 -5.28 -1.18 -18.25
N TRP A 31 -5.50 0.13 -18.13
CA TRP A 31 -4.43 1.13 -18.24
C TRP A 31 -3.42 1.01 -17.10
N ILE A 32 -3.88 0.87 -15.85
CA ILE A 32 -3.01 0.66 -14.67
C ILE A 32 -2.20 -0.63 -14.82
N ASP A 33 -2.85 -1.73 -15.21
CA ASP A 33 -2.19 -3.02 -15.40
C ASP A 33 -1.11 -2.93 -16.50
N GLY A 34 -1.43 -2.27 -17.62
CA GLY A 34 -0.47 -2.01 -18.69
C GLY A 34 0.70 -1.13 -18.27
N TRP A 35 0.44 -0.08 -17.50
CA TRP A 35 1.46 0.80 -16.93
C TRP A 35 2.39 0.03 -16.00
N ARG A 36 1.83 -0.78 -15.08
CA ARG A 36 2.59 -1.61 -14.15
C ARG A 36 3.40 -2.67 -14.88
N TYR A 37 2.85 -3.28 -15.93
CA TYR A 37 3.57 -4.24 -16.76
C TYR A 37 4.75 -3.58 -17.49
N ALA A 38 4.55 -2.39 -18.04
CA ALA A 38 5.61 -1.65 -18.72
C ALA A 38 6.75 -1.22 -17.79
N LEU A 39 6.47 -1.08 -16.49
CA LEU A 39 7.41 -0.60 -15.47
C LEU A 39 7.75 -1.64 -14.41
N ALA A 40 7.49 -2.92 -14.66
CA ALA A 40 7.62 -4.01 -13.69
C ALA A 40 9.04 -4.15 -13.07
N ASP A 41 10.07 -3.49 -13.63
CA ASP A 41 11.42 -3.43 -13.07
C ASP A 41 11.65 -2.27 -12.08
N GLU A 42 10.83 -1.21 -12.09
CA GLU A 42 10.96 -0.08 -11.17
C GLU A 42 10.30 -0.44 -9.82
N ALA A 43 11.11 -0.47 -8.76
CA ALA A 43 10.66 -0.80 -7.41
C ALA A 43 9.59 0.16 -6.91
N PHE A 44 8.91 -0.24 -5.83
CA PHE A 44 8.17 0.64 -4.94
C PHE A 44 9.11 1.77 -4.46
N ASP A 45 9.29 2.79 -5.28
CA ASP A 45 10.12 3.95 -5.03
C ASP A 45 9.25 5.17 -4.65
N GLY A 46 8.02 4.90 -4.22
CA GLY A 46 6.99 5.88 -3.92
C GLY A 46 6.23 6.41 -5.14
N THR A 47 6.49 5.89 -6.35
CA THR A 47 5.81 6.36 -7.58
C THR A 47 4.51 5.62 -7.90
N SER A 48 4.20 4.52 -7.21
CA SER A 48 2.96 3.76 -7.38
C SER A 48 2.26 3.53 -6.04
N PRO A 49 0.92 3.52 -6.01
CA PRO A 49 0.17 3.01 -4.87
C PRO A 49 0.55 1.55 -4.58
N PRO A 50 0.63 1.15 -3.29
CA PRO A 50 0.67 -0.25 -2.92
C PRO A 50 -0.71 -0.86 -3.19
N PHE A 51 -0.93 -1.32 -4.44
CA PHE A 51 -2.25 -1.82 -4.85
C PHE A 51 -2.72 -3.02 -4.01
N GLY A 52 -1.81 -3.81 -3.45
CA GLY A 52 -2.13 -4.86 -2.46
C GLY A 52 -2.94 -4.29 -1.29
N GLU A 53 -2.40 -3.25 -0.65
CA GLU A 53 -3.09 -2.55 0.45
C GLU A 53 -4.35 -1.82 -0.03
N PHE A 54 -4.35 -1.30 -1.26
CA PHE A 54 -5.53 -0.65 -1.82
C PHE A 54 -6.69 -1.64 -2.04
N HIS A 55 -6.40 -2.89 -2.42
CA HIS A 55 -7.42 -3.95 -2.49
C HIS A 55 -8.10 -4.14 -1.13
N ASP A 56 -7.30 -4.26 -0.07
CA ASP A 56 -7.80 -4.44 1.29
C ASP A 56 -8.57 -3.21 1.79
N TRP A 57 -8.10 -2.00 1.46
CA TRP A 57 -8.79 -0.76 1.76
C TRP A 57 -10.19 -0.70 1.13
N VAL A 58 -10.31 -1.02 -0.16
CA VAL A 58 -11.59 -1.03 -0.85
C VAL A 58 -12.54 -2.06 -0.22
N ALA A 59 -12.05 -3.26 0.09
CA ALA A 59 -12.85 -4.27 0.77
C ALA A 59 -13.39 -3.76 2.12
N LEU A 60 -12.52 -3.14 2.93
CA LEU A 60 -12.90 -2.55 4.22
C LEU A 60 -13.99 -1.48 4.06
N ARG A 61 -13.82 -0.54 3.12
CA ARG A 61 -14.76 0.56 2.90
C ARG A 61 -16.10 0.12 2.35
N LEU A 62 -16.13 -0.99 1.63
CA LEU A 62 -17.36 -1.62 1.14
C LEU A 62 -17.97 -2.62 2.14
N GLY A 63 -17.35 -2.81 3.30
CA GLY A 63 -17.82 -3.77 4.32
C GLY A 63 -17.69 -5.24 3.90
N LEU A 64 -16.78 -5.54 2.96
CA LEU A 64 -16.50 -6.88 2.46
C LEU A 64 -15.53 -7.61 3.41
N HIS A 65 -15.69 -8.94 3.50
CA HIS A 65 -14.83 -9.76 4.36
C HIS A 65 -13.45 -10.04 3.73
N GLU A 66 -13.38 -10.09 2.40
CA GLU A 66 -12.19 -10.45 1.65
C GLU A 66 -11.98 -9.49 0.46
N SER A 67 -10.71 -9.35 0.04
CA SER A 67 -10.28 -8.50 -1.07
C SER A 67 -9.91 -9.30 -2.34
N THR A 68 -10.13 -10.62 -2.33
CA THR A 68 -9.70 -11.59 -3.37
C THR A 68 -10.26 -11.30 -4.77
N ALA A 69 -11.40 -10.61 -4.86
CA ALA A 69 -12.03 -10.23 -6.12
C ALA A 69 -11.29 -9.09 -6.85
N GLY A 70 -10.41 -8.35 -6.17
CA GLY A 70 -9.74 -7.16 -6.68
C GLY A 70 -10.64 -5.91 -6.64
N TRP A 71 -10.03 -4.72 -6.55
CA TRP A 71 -10.74 -3.46 -6.29
C TRP A 71 -11.77 -3.17 -7.39
N ARG A 72 -11.42 -3.43 -8.66
CA ARG A 72 -12.30 -3.22 -9.82
C ARG A 72 -13.61 -3.99 -9.69
N ARG A 73 -13.54 -5.28 -9.35
CA ARG A 73 -14.72 -6.15 -9.24
C ARG A 73 -15.58 -5.74 -8.05
N MET A 74 -14.93 -5.40 -6.93
CA MET A 74 -15.62 -4.98 -5.72
C MET A 74 -16.40 -3.68 -5.96
N LEU A 75 -15.78 -2.68 -6.61
CA LEU A 75 -16.44 -1.42 -6.98
C LEU A 75 -17.59 -1.64 -7.97
N LEU A 76 -17.36 -2.37 -9.06
CA LEU A 76 -18.44 -2.71 -10.01
C LEU A 76 -19.62 -3.40 -9.32
N THR A 77 -19.35 -4.27 -8.34
CA THR A 77 -20.42 -4.94 -7.61
C THR A 77 -21.18 -3.98 -6.69
N ALA A 78 -20.45 -3.10 -5.99
CA ALA A 78 -21.03 -2.08 -5.12
C ALA A 78 -21.92 -1.08 -5.88
N ASP A 79 -21.52 -0.73 -7.11
CA ASP A 79 -22.21 0.23 -7.95
C ASP A 79 -23.17 -0.43 -8.97
N ASN A 80 -23.68 -1.63 -8.65
CA ASN A 80 -24.68 -2.35 -9.45
C ASN A 80 -24.29 -2.57 -10.93
N GLY A 81 -23.00 -2.70 -11.21
CA GLY A 81 -22.44 -2.89 -12.55
C GLY A 81 -22.32 -1.61 -13.38
N ASP A 82 -22.58 -0.43 -12.81
CA ASP A 82 -22.39 0.85 -13.47
C ASP A 82 -20.88 1.17 -13.53
N ASP A 83 -20.33 1.07 -14.75
CA ASP A 83 -18.91 1.22 -15.02
C ASP A 83 -18.38 2.65 -14.77
N LYS A 84 -19.23 3.66 -14.99
CA LYS A 84 -18.90 5.06 -14.74
C LYS A 84 -19.01 5.39 -13.25
N ALA A 85 -20.06 4.92 -12.58
CA ALA A 85 -20.19 5.11 -11.13
C ALA A 85 -19.01 4.46 -10.37
N ALA A 86 -18.61 3.25 -10.78
CA ALA A 86 -17.43 2.58 -10.21
C ALA A 86 -16.11 3.33 -10.49
N PHE A 87 -16.00 4.00 -11.64
CA PHE A 87 -14.87 4.88 -11.95
C PHE A 87 -14.79 6.06 -10.98
N ASP A 88 -15.90 6.77 -10.77
CA ASP A 88 -15.97 7.89 -9.84
C ASP A 88 -15.67 7.43 -8.40
N HIS A 89 -16.24 6.29 -8.01
CA HIS A 89 -16.06 5.69 -6.68
C HIS A 89 -14.60 5.27 -6.42
N PHE A 90 -13.89 4.76 -7.45
CA PHE A 90 -12.46 4.49 -7.33
C PHE A 90 -11.69 5.73 -6.89
N PHE A 91 -11.91 6.88 -7.54
CA PHE A 91 -11.15 8.09 -7.21
C PHE A 91 -11.48 8.63 -5.83
N VAL A 92 -12.73 8.49 -5.37
CA VAL A 92 -13.10 8.78 -3.97
C VAL A 92 -12.28 7.92 -3.01
N LEU A 93 -12.31 6.59 -3.15
CA LEU A 93 -11.60 5.70 -2.23
C LEU A 93 -10.08 5.85 -2.36
N PHE A 94 -9.58 6.15 -3.55
CA PHE A 94 -8.16 6.36 -3.81
C PHE A 94 -7.63 7.67 -3.21
N ASP A 95 -8.44 8.74 -3.27
CA ASP A 95 -8.14 10.00 -2.60
C ASP A 95 -8.23 9.86 -1.07
N GLU A 96 -9.18 9.10 -0.56
CA GLU A 96 -9.21 8.78 0.86
C GLU A 96 -7.98 7.97 1.26
N PHE A 97 -7.67 6.91 0.52
CA PHE A 97 -6.54 6.01 0.77
C PHE A 97 -5.21 6.76 0.88
N ARG A 98 -4.93 7.69 -0.05
CA ARG A 98 -3.69 8.47 -0.07
C ARG A 98 -3.61 9.50 1.08
N ASN A 99 -4.76 9.95 1.57
CA ASN A 99 -4.85 11.00 2.58
C ASN A 99 -5.00 10.43 3.99
N ARG A 100 -4.99 9.11 4.15
CA ARG A 100 -5.03 8.46 5.46
C ARG A 100 -3.82 8.89 6.26
N ARG A 101 -4.08 9.32 7.50
CA ARG A 101 -3.00 9.66 8.44
C ARG A 101 -2.63 8.40 9.20
N SER A 102 -1.37 7.99 9.08
CA SER A 102 -0.79 6.99 9.93
C SER A 102 -0.26 7.64 11.21
N ARG A 103 -0.55 7.04 12.36
CA ARG A 103 0.16 7.32 13.61
C ARG A 103 1.15 6.20 13.89
N ILE A 104 2.37 6.54 14.28
CA ILE A 104 3.35 5.56 14.75
C ILE A 104 2.96 5.15 16.16
N ILE A 105 2.74 3.85 16.37
CA ILE A 105 2.44 3.26 17.67
C ILE A 105 3.76 2.85 18.34
N LEU A 106 4.62 2.17 17.59
CA LEU A 106 5.94 1.73 18.04
C LEU A 106 6.94 1.89 16.90
N HIS A 107 8.21 2.00 17.25
CA HIS A 107 9.31 1.94 16.31
C HIS A 107 10.50 1.26 16.97
N ALA A 108 11.35 0.65 16.17
CA ALA A 108 12.53 -0.06 16.63
C ALA A 108 13.60 -0.12 15.53
N ARG A 109 14.87 -0.08 15.94
CA ARG A 109 15.98 -0.26 15.00
C ARG A 109 16.13 -1.73 14.65
N ALA A 110 16.24 -2.03 13.37
CA ALA A 110 16.51 -3.40 12.94
C ALA A 110 17.97 -3.76 13.25
N ASP A 111 18.16 -4.96 13.79
CA ASP A 111 19.47 -5.54 14.06
C ASP A 111 20.17 -5.85 12.72
N GLN A 112 21.13 -5.01 12.36
CA GLN A 112 21.88 -5.13 11.11
C GLN A 112 22.74 -6.40 11.06
N SER A 113 23.05 -7.01 12.21
CA SER A 113 23.80 -8.27 12.26
C SER A 113 22.96 -9.49 11.86
N ARG A 114 21.62 -9.37 11.86
CA ARG A 114 20.69 -10.44 11.50
C ARG A 114 20.33 -10.48 10.02
N LYS A 115 20.86 -9.55 9.21
CA LYS A 115 20.58 -9.48 7.77
C LYS A 115 20.87 -10.83 7.09
N PRO A 116 19.86 -11.54 6.55
CA PRO A 116 20.06 -12.77 5.80
C PRO A 116 20.88 -12.53 4.55
N ALA A 117 21.65 -13.54 4.14
CA ALA A 117 22.39 -13.50 2.87
C ALA A 117 21.44 -13.35 1.66
N ASP A 118 20.27 -14.00 1.71
CA ASP A 118 19.28 -14.05 0.64
C ASP A 118 17.98 -13.31 1.04
N TRP A 119 18.09 -12.06 1.53
CA TRP A 119 16.92 -11.24 1.84
C TRP A 119 16.18 -10.82 0.56
N LEU A 120 15.10 -11.54 0.27
CA LEU A 120 14.28 -11.40 -0.93
C LEU A 120 12.80 -11.26 -0.53
N ASP A 121 12.06 -10.41 -1.25
CA ASP A 121 10.61 -10.57 -1.32
C ASP A 121 10.33 -11.88 -2.05
N THR A 122 9.77 -12.85 -1.34
CA THR A 122 9.47 -14.17 -1.91
C THR A 122 8.30 -14.15 -2.89
N ALA A 123 7.39 -13.17 -2.77
CA ALA A 123 6.27 -13.01 -3.69
C ALA A 123 6.73 -12.40 -5.02
N GLU A 124 7.64 -11.42 -4.98
CA GLU A 124 8.09 -10.70 -6.18
C GLU A 124 9.46 -11.14 -6.70
N ARG A 125 10.15 -12.06 -6.00
CA ARG A 125 11.55 -12.48 -6.29
C ARG A 125 12.52 -11.29 -6.40
N LYS A 126 12.24 -10.22 -5.65
CA LYS A 126 13.00 -8.97 -5.68
C LYS A 126 13.90 -8.88 -4.45
N VAL A 127 15.14 -8.45 -4.63
CA VAL A 127 16.02 -8.10 -3.50
C VAL A 127 15.46 -6.84 -2.85
N LEU A 128 14.96 -6.97 -1.64
CA LEU A 128 14.55 -5.82 -0.84
C LEU A 128 15.76 -5.31 -0.05
N PRO A 129 15.82 -4.01 0.28
CA PRO A 129 16.76 -3.55 1.28
C PRO A 129 16.40 -4.19 2.63
N TRP A 130 17.43 -4.47 3.43
CA TRP A 130 17.21 -4.80 4.84
C TRP A 130 16.78 -3.51 5.55
N PRO A 131 15.75 -3.55 6.41
CA PRO A 131 15.29 -2.33 7.06
C PRO A 131 16.38 -1.76 7.97
N HIS A 132 16.47 -0.43 8.04
CA HIS A 132 17.22 0.26 9.07
C HIS A 132 16.38 0.45 10.33
N ARG A 133 15.09 0.74 10.14
CA ARG A 133 14.09 0.87 11.20
C ARG A 133 12.77 0.20 10.79
N LEU A 134 12.07 -0.36 11.77
CA LEU A 134 10.69 -0.80 11.62
C LEU A 134 9.78 0.13 12.43
N GLU A 135 8.61 0.42 11.90
CA GLU A 135 7.56 1.20 12.55
C GLU A 135 6.27 0.38 12.56
N ILE A 136 5.63 0.23 13.71
CA ILE A 136 4.26 -0.25 13.79
C ILE A 136 3.38 0.97 13.77
N ILE A 137 2.58 1.10 12.72
CA ILE A 137 1.69 2.23 12.51
C ILE A 137 0.23 1.77 12.55
N ARG A 138 -0.67 2.72 12.81
CA ARG A 138 -2.10 2.54 12.61
C ARG A 138 -2.65 3.69 11.79
N TYR A 139 -3.40 3.36 10.75
CA TYR A 139 -4.23 4.33 10.06
C TYR A 139 -5.55 4.51 10.81
N THR A 140 -6.11 5.71 10.76
CA THR A 140 -7.31 6.13 11.52
C THR A 140 -8.50 5.18 11.40
N ASP A 141 -8.65 4.54 10.26
CA ASP A 141 -9.86 3.79 9.90
C ASP A 141 -9.65 2.27 9.86
N ASP A 142 -8.42 1.79 10.06
CA ASP A 142 -8.07 0.38 9.94
C ASP A 142 -8.17 -0.34 11.29
N LYS A 143 -8.75 -1.55 11.29
CA LYS A 143 -8.94 -2.36 12.52
C LYS A 143 -7.62 -2.91 13.09
N GLY A 144 -6.62 -3.09 12.24
CA GLY A 144 -5.32 -3.68 12.58
C GLY A 144 -4.20 -2.65 12.78
N VAL A 145 -2.98 -3.10 12.50
CA VAL A 145 -1.77 -2.26 12.44
C VAL A 145 -0.96 -2.64 11.20
N PHE A 146 -0.01 -1.80 10.82
CA PHE A 146 0.89 -2.07 9.72
C PHE A 146 2.33 -2.07 10.23
N LEU A 147 3.11 -3.05 9.79
CA LEU A 147 4.55 -3.08 9.99
C LEU A 147 5.19 -2.38 8.79
N ARG A 148 5.66 -1.16 9.01
CA ARG A 148 6.33 -0.30 8.03
C ARG A 148 7.84 -0.48 8.10
N PHE A 149 8.45 -0.64 6.93
CA PHE A 149 9.88 -0.82 6.75
C PHE A 149 10.51 0.47 6.24
N ILE A 150 11.50 0.95 6.96
CA ILE A 150 12.22 2.19 6.69
C ILE A 150 13.67 1.86 6.31
N ASP A 151 14.14 2.44 5.22
CA ASP A 151 15.53 2.31 4.77
C ASP A 151 16.50 3.23 5.54
N GLU A 152 17.78 3.22 5.16
CA GLU A 152 18.82 4.06 5.78
C GLU A 152 18.59 5.57 5.59
N ASP A 153 17.92 5.96 4.50
CA ASP A 153 17.61 7.34 4.17
C ASP A 153 16.34 7.84 4.90
N GLY A 154 15.65 6.96 5.63
CA GLY A 154 14.43 7.28 6.36
C GLY A 154 13.16 7.18 5.52
N GLN A 155 13.23 6.61 4.32
CA GLN A 155 12.09 6.44 3.42
C GLN A 155 11.41 5.10 3.67
N ALA A 156 10.07 5.13 3.74
CA ALA A 156 9.26 3.92 3.78
C ALA A 156 9.24 3.26 2.41
N TYR A 157 9.58 1.97 2.36
CA TYR A 157 9.61 1.18 1.12
C TYR A 157 8.68 -0.04 1.13
N ARG A 158 8.03 -0.32 2.27
CA ARG A 158 7.08 -1.42 2.41
C ARG A 158 6.23 -1.24 3.66
N ASP A 159 4.92 -1.44 3.54
CA ASP A 159 4.01 -1.60 4.67
C ASP A 159 3.39 -3.01 4.60
N GLU A 160 3.32 -3.70 5.73
CA GLU A 160 2.67 -5.01 5.84
C GLU A 160 1.51 -4.98 6.82
N TYR A 161 0.30 -5.30 6.35
CA TYR A 161 -0.86 -5.41 7.23
C TYR A 161 -0.72 -6.57 8.23
N CYS A 162 -1.05 -6.28 9.48
CA CYS A 162 -1.13 -7.20 10.59
C CYS A 162 -2.49 -7.02 11.29
N ILE A 163 -3.15 -8.14 11.62
CA ILE A 163 -4.50 -8.11 12.22
C ILE A 163 -4.52 -7.44 13.60
N ASP A 164 -3.41 -7.51 14.33
CA ASP A 164 -3.20 -6.90 15.64
C ASP A 164 -1.71 -6.63 15.90
N LEU A 165 -1.42 -6.11 17.10
CA LEU A 165 -0.05 -5.79 17.52
C LEU A 165 0.83 -7.03 17.64
N ASP A 166 0.29 -8.14 18.15
CA ASP A 166 1.06 -9.37 18.34
C ASP A 166 1.51 -9.96 17.00
N CYS A 167 0.64 -9.92 15.98
CA CYS A 167 0.98 -10.28 14.62
C CYS A 167 2.17 -9.46 14.07
N ALA A 168 2.19 -8.14 14.32
CA ALA A 168 3.29 -7.29 13.88
C ALA A 168 4.60 -7.58 14.63
N LEU A 169 4.53 -7.80 15.95
CA LEU A 169 5.68 -8.16 16.76
C LEU A 169 6.28 -9.50 16.31
N ASP A 170 5.43 -10.50 16.05
CA ASP A 170 5.87 -11.83 15.63
C ASP A 170 6.52 -11.82 14.24
N ARG A 171 5.97 -11.06 13.28
CA ARG A 171 6.59 -10.89 11.96
C ARG A 171 7.95 -10.20 12.00
N SER A 172 8.16 -9.34 12.99
CA SER A 172 9.41 -8.60 13.16
C SER A 172 10.48 -9.31 13.99
N ALA A 173 10.17 -10.46 14.61
CA ALA A 173 11.04 -11.08 15.62
C ALA A 173 12.43 -11.47 15.10
N GLY A 174 12.57 -11.73 13.79
CA GLY A 174 13.87 -11.99 13.15
C GLY A 174 14.71 -10.74 12.88
N MET A 175 14.12 -9.56 12.97
CA MET A 175 14.74 -8.27 12.61
C MET A 175 14.98 -7.39 13.83
N VAL A 176 14.10 -7.47 14.83
CA VAL A 176 14.10 -6.59 16.00
C VAL A 176 13.92 -7.43 17.25
N ASP A 177 14.74 -7.17 18.27
CA ASP A 177 14.54 -7.76 19.58
C ASP A 177 13.28 -7.21 20.25
N ARG A 178 12.50 -8.08 20.91
CA ARG A 178 11.24 -7.67 21.57
C ARG A 178 11.41 -6.51 22.57
N GLU A 179 12.58 -6.38 23.19
CA GLU A 179 12.90 -5.29 24.12
C GLU A 179 13.16 -3.94 23.43
N GLU A 180 13.56 -3.95 22.15
CA GLU A 180 13.83 -2.76 21.32
C GLU A 180 12.54 -2.13 20.78
N TRP A 181 11.39 -2.81 20.88
CA TRP A 181 10.06 -2.31 20.53
C TRP A 181 9.55 -1.25 21.53
N LYS A 182 10.36 -0.22 21.83
CA LYS A 182 9.96 0.91 22.67
C LYS A 182 10.65 2.22 22.28
N THR A 183 9.87 3.15 21.73
CA THR A 183 9.65 4.49 22.32
C THR A 183 8.43 5.13 21.66
N ASN A 184 7.47 5.57 22.48
CA ASN A 184 6.31 6.36 22.06
C ASN A 184 6.68 7.82 22.30
N VAL A 185 6.78 8.65 21.26
CA VAL A 185 6.62 10.10 21.42
C VAL A 185 5.89 10.61 20.18
N ASP A 186 4.58 10.75 20.30
CA ASP A 186 3.92 11.91 19.72
C ASP A 186 3.25 12.61 20.89
N CYS A 187 3.90 13.67 21.39
CA CYS A 187 3.20 14.75 22.07
C CYS A 187 2.26 15.38 21.03
N ASP A 188 1.00 15.55 21.43
CA ASP A 188 -0.03 16.28 20.67
C ASP A 188 0.45 17.66 20.18
#